data_AF-A0A2J2HD84-F1
#
_entry.id   AF-A0A2J2HD84-F1
#
_cell.length_a   1.000
_cell.length_b   1.000
_cell.length_c   1.000
_cell.angle_alpha   90.00
_cell.angle_beta   90.00
_cell.angle_gamma   90.00
#
_symmetry.space_group_name_H-M   'P 1'
#
loop_
_entity.id
_entity.type
_entity.pdbx_description
1 polymer ?
#
loop_
_entity_poly.entity_id
_entity_poly.type
_entity_poly.pdbx_seq_one_letter_code
_entity_poly.pdbx_strand_id
1 'polypeptide(L)'
;MVWLLSRVVRDRPGILSEITLTLKSRSINIRNVIGNSHALMLELENHGLSDVFYEIRGIRDIEPLGLFSFPVTPLSFSRELFMRASSSVLSSIGVDFSVFRRIGYEYGRETAKSFNLPPRESVYTGLMTATAFNRLRLVDLVLSGNEIQVVITEPFDADFNLQFTMGFIHGLVNESFKGLYSITYRRDGDTYRIVLSRV
;
A
#
# COMPACT_ATOMS: atom_id res chain seq x y z
N MET A 1 17.98 -5.69 -3.84
CA MET A 1 16.86 -6.26 -3.07
C MET A 1 15.61 -6.03 -3.91
N VAL A 2 14.87 -7.09 -4.23
CA VAL A 2 13.71 -6.99 -5.12
C VAL A 2 12.49 -7.52 -4.39
N TRP A 3 11.40 -6.77 -4.42
CA TRP A 3 10.12 -7.12 -3.86
C TRP A 3 9.18 -7.58 -4.95
N LEU A 4 8.67 -8.81 -4.84
CA LEU A 4 7.50 -9.25 -5.57
C LEU A 4 6.26 -8.76 -4.84
N LEU A 5 5.52 -7.84 -5.45
CA LEU A 5 4.22 -7.39 -4.94
C LEU A 5 3.10 -8.09 -5.73
N SER A 6 2.16 -8.66 -5.00
CA SER A 6 1.05 -9.42 -5.54
C SER A 6 -0.27 -9.04 -4.88
N ARG A 7 -1.34 -8.94 -5.66
CA ARG A 7 -2.71 -8.87 -5.16
C ARG A 7 -3.21 -10.29 -4.92
N VAL A 8 -3.89 -10.50 -3.79
CA VAL A 8 -4.63 -11.73 -3.51
C VAL A 8 -6.05 -11.51 -4.03
N VAL A 9 -6.41 -12.20 -5.10
CA VAL A 9 -7.74 -12.11 -5.73
C VAL A 9 -8.75 -12.86 -4.89
N ARG A 10 -8.37 -14.04 -4.40
CA ARG A 10 -9.15 -14.87 -3.49
C ARG A 10 -8.21 -15.57 -2.51
N ASP A 11 -8.40 -15.31 -1.23
CA ASP A 11 -7.60 -15.98 -0.20
C ASP A 11 -7.98 -17.46 -0.08
N ARG A 12 -6.96 -18.32 0.02
CA ARG A 12 -7.11 -19.75 0.28
C ARG A 12 -5.84 -20.34 0.91
N PRO A 13 -5.98 -21.43 1.69
CA PRO A 13 -4.83 -22.17 2.19
C PRO A 13 -3.89 -22.61 1.06
N GLY A 14 -2.58 -22.54 1.31
CA GLY A 14 -1.55 -23.05 0.40
C GLY A 14 -1.05 -22.06 -0.65
N ILE A 15 -1.67 -20.89 -0.82
CA ILE A 15 -1.20 -19.85 -1.77
C ILE A 15 0.29 -19.52 -1.58
N LEU A 16 0.68 -19.22 -0.33
CA LEU A 16 2.08 -18.87 -0.04
C LEU A 16 3.02 -20.05 -0.28
N SER A 17 2.55 -21.28 -0.03
CA SER A 17 3.29 -22.51 -0.30
C SER A 17 3.52 -22.70 -1.79
N GLU A 18 2.52 -22.47 -2.63
CA GLU A 18 2.65 -22.53 -4.10
C GLU A 18 3.67 -21.51 -4.61
N ILE A 19 3.55 -20.24 -4.19
CA ILE A 19 4.52 -19.19 -4.55
C ILE A 19 5.94 -19.60 -4.12
N THR A 20 6.07 -20.08 -2.88
CA THR A 20 7.36 -20.51 -2.32
C THR A 20 7.95 -21.68 -3.09
N LEU A 21 7.15 -22.66 -3.50
CA LEU A 21 7.59 -23.80 -4.29
C LEU A 21 8.07 -23.36 -5.68
N THR A 22 7.33 -22.48 -6.36
CA THR A 22 7.73 -21.90 -7.66
C THR A 22 9.05 -21.14 -7.56
N LEU A 23 9.23 -20.33 -6.51
CA LEU A 23 10.49 -19.62 -6.28
C LEU A 23 11.65 -20.59 -5.99
N LYS A 24 11.42 -21.60 -5.15
CA LYS A 24 12.43 -22.60 -4.79
C LYS A 24 12.84 -23.49 -5.97
N SER A 25 11.94 -23.84 -6.88
CA SER A 25 12.31 -24.61 -8.09
C SER A 25 13.29 -23.88 -9.00
N ARG A 26 13.44 -22.57 -8.79
CA ARG A 26 14.37 -21.69 -9.51
C ARG A 26 15.54 -21.22 -8.63
N SER A 27 15.72 -21.85 -7.46
CA SER A 27 16.75 -21.50 -6.47
C SER A 27 16.69 -20.04 -6.00
N ILE A 28 15.50 -19.42 -6.03
CA ILE A 28 15.28 -18.08 -5.50
C ILE A 28 14.79 -18.22 -4.05
N ASN A 29 15.56 -17.67 -3.12
CA ASN A 29 15.17 -17.61 -1.73
C ASN A 29 14.32 -16.38 -1.46
N ILE A 30 13.40 -16.54 -0.51
CA ILE A 30 12.62 -15.44 0.07
C ILE A 30 13.31 -15.03 1.37
N ARG A 31 13.66 -13.74 1.49
CA ARG A 31 14.29 -13.18 2.70
C ARG A 31 13.26 -12.72 3.71
N ASN A 32 12.19 -12.09 3.23
CA ASN A 32 11.12 -11.55 4.06
C ASN A 32 9.78 -11.71 3.35
N VAL A 33 8.72 -11.87 4.14
CA VAL A 33 7.33 -11.89 3.67
C VAL A 33 6.53 -10.90 4.50
N ILE A 34 5.81 -10.02 3.81
CA ILE A 34 4.85 -9.08 4.40
C ILE A 34 3.54 -9.27 3.67
N GLY A 35 2.41 -9.29 4.37
CA GLY A 35 1.13 -9.35 3.67
C GLY A 35 -0.03 -9.79 4.54
N ASN A 36 -1.15 -9.95 3.86
CA ASN A 36 -2.44 -10.39 4.40
C ASN A 36 -3.24 -11.10 3.29
N SER A 37 -4.52 -11.35 3.55
CA SER A 37 -5.47 -11.99 2.63
C SER A 37 -5.83 -11.14 1.40
N HIS A 38 -5.25 -9.94 1.24
CA HIS A 38 -5.55 -9.00 0.14
C HIS A 38 -4.32 -8.65 -0.70
N ALA A 39 -3.13 -8.64 -0.09
CA ALA A 39 -1.89 -8.37 -0.79
C ALA A 39 -0.69 -9.04 -0.11
N LEU A 40 0.29 -9.45 -0.91
CA LEU A 40 1.53 -10.06 -0.48
C LEU A 40 2.72 -9.31 -1.07
N MET A 41 3.78 -9.18 -0.26
CA MET A 41 5.09 -8.67 -0.64
C MET A 41 6.16 -9.65 -0.19
N LEU A 42 6.92 -10.19 -1.14
CA LEU A 42 7.99 -11.14 -0.89
C LEU A 42 9.32 -10.52 -1.31
N GLU A 43 10.27 -10.43 -0.38
CA GLU A 43 11.63 -10.01 -0.68
C GLU A 43 12.42 -11.18 -1.25
N LEU A 44 12.90 -11.03 -2.49
CA LEU A 44 13.56 -12.08 -3.25
C LEU A 44 15.05 -11.81 -3.41
N GLU A 45 15.83 -12.87 -3.43
CA GLU A 45 17.24 -12.82 -3.83
C GLU A 45 17.40 -12.55 -5.33
N ASN A 46 18.42 -11.76 -5.70
CA ASN A 46 18.46 -11.01 -6.95
C ASN A 46 18.99 -11.83 -8.16
N HIS A 47 18.42 -13.01 -8.41
CA HIS A 47 18.83 -13.90 -9.50
C HIS A 47 17.64 -14.29 -10.39
N GLY A 48 17.72 -14.00 -11.71
CA GLY A 48 16.83 -14.58 -12.72
C GLY A 48 15.32 -14.35 -12.54
N LEU A 49 14.91 -13.20 -12.01
CA LEU A 49 13.53 -12.99 -11.52
C LEU A 49 12.47 -12.83 -12.61
N SER A 50 12.85 -12.50 -13.86
CA SER A 50 11.91 -12.25 -14.95
C SER A 50 11.07 -13.48 -15.31
N ASP A 51 11.71 -14.64 -15.43
CA ASP A 51 11.04 -15.87 -15.85
C ASP A 51 10.11 -16.39 -14.75
N VAL A 52 10.54 -16.23 -13.51
CA VAL A 52 9.80 -16.65 -12.32
C VAL A 52 8.56 -15.80 -12.10
N PHE A 53 8.61 -14.51 -12.44
CA PHE A 53 7.43 -13.65 -12.41
C PHE A 53 6.30 -14.19 -13.31
N TYR A 54 6.63 -14.69 -14.51
CA TYR A 54 5.64 -15.29 -15.41
C TYR A 54 5.11 -16.63 -14.89
N GLU A 55 5.93 -17.42 -14.22
CA GLU A 55 5.46 -18.66 -13.57
C GLU A 55 4.48 -18.36 -12.43
N ILE A 56 4.79 -17.35 -11.61
CA ILE A 56 3.91 -16.91 -10.52
C ILE A 56 2.58 -16.36 -11.06
N ARG A 57 2.56 -15.74 -12.25
CA ARG A 57 1.31 -15.36 -12.93
C ARG A 57 0.40 -16.55 -13.25
N GLY A 58 0.95 -17.77 -13.32
CA GLY A 58 0.18 -19.00 -13.52
C GLY A 58 -0.50 -19.52 -12.25
N ILE A 59 -0.17 -19.00 -11.08
CA ILE A 59 -0.78 -19.40 -9.81
C ILE A 59 -2.18 -18.80 -9.73
N ARG A 60 -3.20 -19.66 -9.56
CA ARG A 60 -4.59 -19.22 -9.44
C ARG A 60 -4.79 -18.39 -8.18
N ASP A 61 -5.73 -17.44 -8.26
CA ASP A 61 -6.18 -16.59 -7.17
C ASP A 61 -5.17 -15.53 -6.69
N ILE A 62 -4.05 -15.38 -7.40
CA ILE A 62 -3.09 -14.30 -7.23
C ILE A 62 -2.87 -13.57 -8.54
N GLU A 63 -2.66 -12.26 -8.43
CA GLU A 63 -2.26 -11.39 -9.52
C GLU A 63 -0.93 -10.73 -9.14
N PRO A 64 0.23 -11.19 -9.64
CA PRO A 64 1.50 -10.54 -9.38
C PRO A 64 1.57 -9.22 -10.17
N LEU A 65 1.75 -8.13 -9.43
CA LEU A 65 1.69 -6.76 -9.96
C LEU A 65 3.03 -6.34 -10.55
N GLY A 66 4.13 -6.78 -9.95
CA GLY A 66 5.46 -6.47 -10.46
C GLY A 66 6.57 -6.89 -9.51
N LEU A 67 7.79 -6.76 -10.03
CA LEU A 67 9.03 -6.87 -9.29
C LEU A 67 9.61 -5.47 -9.11
N PHE A 68 9.89 -5.13 -7.87
CA PHE A 68 10.19 -3.76 -7.51
C PHE A 68 11.44 -3.64 -6.64
N SER A 69 12.37 -2.78 -7.04
CA SER A 69 13.59 -2.52 -6.28
C SER A 69 13.39 -1.31 -5.36
N PHE A 70 12.70 -1.51 -4.24
CA PHE A 70 12.45 -0.44 -3.25
C PHE A 70 13.23 -0.70 -1.95
N PRO A 71 13.78 0.35 -1.29
CA PRO A 71 14.47 0.23 -0.01
C PRO A 71 13.46 0.10 1.13
N VAL A 72 12.69 -0.99 1.13
CA VAL A 72 11.66 -1.25 2.13
C VAL A 72 12.21 -2.18 3.19
N THR A 73 12.29 -1.69 4.42
CA THR A 73 12.54 -2.52 5.62
C THR A 73 11.23 -2.61 6.40
N PRO A 74 10.69 -3.83 6.65
CA PRO A 74 9.47 -3.97 7.43
C PRO A 74 9.65 -3.41 8.85
N LEU A 75 8.70 -2.56 9.27
CA LEU A 75 8.55 -2.09 10.64
C LEU A 75 7.10 -2.36 11.07
N SER A 76 6.91 -3.04 12.20
CA SER A 76 5.58 -3.42 12.68
C SER A 76 5.31 -2.87 14.07
N PHE A 77 4.07 -2.42 14.26
CA PHE A 77 3.52 -2.03 15.55
C PHE A 77 2.13 -2.66 15.70
N SER A 78 1.72 -2.96 16.93
CA SER A 78 0.30 -3.18 17.19
C SER A 78 -0.47 -1.89 16.89
N ARG A 79 -1.37 -1.95 15.91
CA ARG A 79 -2.17 -0.79 15.44
C ARG A 79 -2.81 -0.05 16.61
N GLU A 80 -3.56 -0.77 17.43
CA GLU A 80 -4.32 -0.18 18.54
C GLU A 80 -3.41 0.46 19.58
N LEU A 81 -2.30 -0.19 19.93
CA LEU A 81 -1.34 0.34 20.91
C LEU A 81 -0.62 1.58 20.36
N PHE A 82 -0.18 1.55 19.11
CA PHE A 82 0.49 2.68 18.47
C PHE A 82 -0.42 3.89 18.36
N MET A 83 -1.68 3.69 17.94
CA MET A 83 -2.63 4.79 17.79
C MET A 83 -3.03 5.39 19.14
N ARG A 84 -3.25 4.56 20.17
CA ARG A 84 -3.50 5.04 21.54
C ARG A 84 -2.31 5.81 22.11
N ALA A 85 -1.09 5.30 21.95
CA ALA A 85 0.12 5.99 22.39
C ALA A 85 0.27 7.35 21.69
N SER A 86 0.10 7.38 20.36
CA SER A 86 0.15 8.61 19.58
C SER A 86 -0.88 9.63 20.04
N SER A 87 -2.13 9.20 20.23
CA SER A 87 -3.19 10.05 20.74
C SER A 87 -2.89 10.61 22.12
N SER A 88 -2.38 9.77 23.03
CA SER A 88 -2.05 10.19 24.39
C SER A 88 -0.96 11.26 24.41
N VAL A 89 0.06 11.10 23.56
CA VAL A 89 1.15 12.07 23.45
C VAL A 89 0.66 13.38 22.83
N LEU A 90 -0.06 13.34 21.72
CA LEU A 90 -0.53 14.57 21.05
C LEU A 90 -1.48 15.38 21.94
N SER A 91 -2.41 14.70 22.63
CA SER A 91 -3.32 15.36 23.56
C SER A 91 -2.59 15.98 24.75
N SER A 92 -1.50 15.38 25.27
CA SER A 92 -0.79 15.91 26.43
C SER A 92 0.01 17.18 26.11
N ILE A 93 0.41 17.37 24.85
CA ILE A 93 1.11 18.57 24.38
C ILE A 93 0.19 19.58 23.68
N GLY A 94 -1.13 19.35 23.68
CA GLY A 94 -2.12 20.23 23.07
C GLY A 94 -2.04 20.31 21.53
N VAL A 95 -1.48 19.30 20.87
CA VAL A 95 -1.34 19.24 19.42
C VAL A 95 -2.49 18.46 18.81
N ASP A 96 -3.08 19.02 17.76
CA ASP A 96 -4.18 18.40 17.02
C ASP A 96 -3.70 17.22 16.15
N PHE A 97 -4.55 16.21 15.98
CA PHE A 97 -4.23 15.01 15.21
C PHE A 97 -4.02 15.29 13.70
N SER A 98 -4.34 16.48 13.21
CA SER A 98 -4.02 16.95 11.85
C SER A 98 -2.53 16.92 11.52
N VAL A 99 -1.62 16.91 12.51
CA VAL A 99 -0.19 16.66 12.25
C VAL A 99 0.04 15.31 11.56
N PHE A 100 -0.74 14.28 11.91
CA PHE A 100 -0.68 12.97 11.23
C PHE A 100 -1.01 13.08 9.74
N ARG A 101 -1.87 14.03 9.34
CA ARG A 101 -2.15 14.28 7.92
C ARG A 101 -0.94 14.80 7.17
N ARG A 102 -0.14 15.67 7.79
CA ARG A 102 1.10 16.14 7.17
C ARG A 102 2.16 15.04 7.09
N ILE A 103 2.30 14.23 8.14
CA ILE A 103 3.20 13.08 8.14
C ILE A 103 2.79 12.09 7.04
N GLY A 104 1.50 11.74 6.98
CA GLY A 104 0.95 10.90 5.92
C GLY A 104 1.26 11.47 4.54
N TYR A 105 1.05 12.77 4.33
CA TYR A 105 1.34 13.45 3.07
C TYR A 105 2.79 13.30 2.64
N GLU A 106 3.76 13.66 3.49
CA GLU A 106 5.17 13.51 3.11
C GLU A 106 5.55 12.03 2.92
N TYR A 107 5.01 11.13 3.73
CA TYR A 107 5.26 9.71 3.56
C TYR A 107 4.73 9.16 2.22
N GLY A 108 3.54 9.59 1.81
CA GLY A 108 2.97 9.26 0.49
C GLY A 108 3.83 9.79 -0.66
N ARG A 109 4.34 11.02 -0.52
CA ARG A 109 5.25 11.60 -1.53
C ARG A 109 6.55 10.83 -1.65
N GLU A 110 7.22 10.55 -0.54
CA GLU A 110 8.48 9.79 -0.56
C GLU A 110 8.27 8.37 -1.10
N THR A 111 7.12 7.76 -0.80
CA THR A 111 6.72 6.48 -1.39
C THR A 111 6.64 6.57 -2.92
N ALA A 112 5.91 7.55 -3.48
CA ALA A 112 5.81 7.74 -4.93
C ALA A 112 7.17 7.97 -5.61
N LYS A 113 8.04 8.78 -4.98
CA LYS A 113 9.40 9.05 -5.48
C LYS A 113 10.25 7.79 -5.58
N SER A 114 10.08 6.86 -4.64
CA SER A 114 10.86 5.62 -4.59
C SER A 114 10.56 4.66 -5.74
N PHE A 115 9.40 4.79 -6.39
CA PHE A 115 8.92 3.80 -7.34
C PHE A 115 9.48 3.93 -8.75
N ASN A 116 9.78 5.15 -9.21
CA ASN A 116 10.15 5.45 -10.60
C ASN A 116 9.20 4.78 -11.62
N LEU A 117 7.89 4.86 -11.37
CA LEU A 117 6.82 4.28 -12.21
C LEU A 117 5.99 5.38 -12.88
N PRO A 118 5.32 5.08 -14.01
CA PRO A 118 4.29 5.94 -14.57
C PRO A 118 3.23 6.34 -13.52
N PRO A 119 2.60 7.53 -13.63
CA PRO A 119 1.73 8.07 -12.58
C PRO A 119 0.66 7.10 -12.08
N ARG A 120 -0.03 6.41 -13.00
CA ARG A 120 -1.11 5.47 -12.66
C ARG A 120 -0.60 4.23 -11.92
N GLU A 121 0.50 3.66 -12.42
CA GLU A 121 1.15 2.49 -11.82
C GLU A 121 1.78 2.82 -10.46
N SER A 122 2.32 4.03 -10.31
CA SER A 122 2.86 4.56 -9.06
C SER A 122 1.79 4.63 -7.97
N VAL A 123 0.61 5.19 -8.28
CA VAL A 123 -0.51 5.26 -7.33
C VAL A 123 -1.02 3.86 -6.97
N TYR A 124 -1.28 3.01 -7.98
CA TYR A 124 -1.78 1.65 -7.72
C TYR A 124 -0.79 0.81 -6.90
N THR A 125 0.50 0.81 -7.28
CA THR A 125 1.58 0.13 -6.54
C THR A 125 1.69 0.66 -5.11
N GLY A 126 1.58 1.98 -4.90
CA GLY A 126 1.62 2.59 -3.57
C GLY A 126 0.47 2.16 -2.65
N LEU A 127 -0.75 2.11 -3.20
CA LEU A 127 -1.93 1.66 -2.46
C LEU A 127 -1.92 0.15 -2.19
N MET A 128 -1.42 -0.65 -3.13
CA MET A 128 -1.25 -2.09 -2.93
C MET A 128 -0.13 -2.41 -1.94
N THR A 129 0.96 -1.63 -1.95
CA THR A 129 1.99 -1.67 -0.91
C THR A 129 1.39 -1.29 0.44
N ALA A 130 0.60 -0.22 0.53
CA ALA A 130 -0.10 0.12 1.77
C ALA A 130 -1.05 -0.99 2.24
N THR A 131 -1.68 -1.69 1.29
CA THR A 131 -2.52 -2.86 1.57
C THR A 131 -1.73 -4.02 2.15
N ALA A 132 -0.59 -4.39 1.56
CA ALA A 132 0.25 -5.47 2.09
C ALA A 132 0.75 -5.18 3.52
N PHE A 133 0.93 -3.90 3.86
CA PHE A 133 1.36 -3.44 5.18
C PHE A 133 0.22 -3.26 6.19
N ASN A 134 -1.01 -3.68 5.89
CA ASN A 134 -2.20 -3.47 6.75
C ASN A 134 -2.42 -1.99 7.13
N ARG A 135 -2.02 -1.04 6.28
CA ARG A 135 -2.28 0.40 6.52
C ARG A 135 -3.70 0.80 6.10
N LEU A 136 -4.21 0.13 5.07
CA LEU A 136 -5.56 0.24 4.53
C LEU A 136 -5.84 -1.02 3.72
N ARG A 137 -7.08 -1.24 3.29
CA ARG A 137 -7.40 -2.21 2.23
C ARG A 137 -7.92 -1.47 1.01
N LEU A 138 -7.24 -1.60 -0.13
CA LEU A 138 -7.74 -1.07 -1.40
C LEU A 138 -8.90 -1.94 -1.92
N VAL A 139 -10.04 -1.31 -2.18
CA VAL A 139 -11.22 -1.96 -2.77
C VAL A 139 -11.33 -1.64 -4.25
N ASP A 140 -11.23 -0.36 -4.61
CA ASP A 140 -11.35 0.11 -5.98
C ASP A 140 -10.52 1.37 -6.23
N LEU A 141 -10.10 1.57 -7.47
CA LEU A 141 -9.31 2.72 -7.91
C LEU A 141 -9.73 3.14 -9.31
N VAL A 142 -10.26 4.36 -9.42
CA VAL A 142 -10.60 4.98 -10.70
C VAL A 142 -9.67 6.17 -10.93
N LEU A 143 -8.91 6.12 -12.02
CA LEU A 143 -7.94 7.16 -12.41
C LEU A 143 -8.44 7.88 -13.67
N SER A 144 -9.29 8.90 -13.48
CA SER A 144 -9.72 9.79 -14.56
C SER A 144 -8.89 11.07 -14.55
N GLY A 145 -8.69 11.71 -15.71
CA GLY A 145 -7.69 12.78 -15.87
C GLY A 145 -7.86 14.00 -14.95
N ASN A 146 -9.09 14.27 -14.51
CA ASN A 146 -9.41 15.41 -13.63
C ASN A 146 -9.84 14.98 -12.22
N GLU A 147 -10.16 13.70 -12.04
CA GLU A 147 -10.65 13.16 -10.78
C GLU A 147 -10.11 11.75 -10.53
N ILE A 148 -9.53 11.55 -9.36
CA ILE A 148 -9.06 10.26 -8.88
C ILE A 148 -9.98 9.83 -7.74
N GLN A 149 -10.58 8.66 -7.87
CA GLN A 149 -11.39 8.07 -6.83
C GLN A 149 -10.68 6.84 -6.26
N VAL A 150 -10.46 6.84 -4.94
CA VAL A 150 -9.90 5.72 -4.21
C VAL A 150 -10.96 5.20 -3.23
N VAL A 151 -11.29 3.92 -3.31
CA VAL A 151 -12.21 3.27 -2.37
C VAL A 151 -11.41 2.33 -1.50
N ILE A 152 -11.49 2.54 -0.18
CA ILE A 152 -10.76 1.73 0.80
C ILE A 152 -11.68 1.24 1.91
N THR A 153 -11.25 0.19 2.60
CA THR A 153 -11.80 -0.25 3.89
C THR A 153 -10.66 -0.44 4.89
N GLU A 154 -11.00 -0.64 6.16
CA GLU A 154 -10.05 -1.00 7.23
C GLU A 154 -8.78 -0.10 7.32
N PRO A 155 -8.89 1.24 7.19
CA PRO A 155 -7.74 2.10 7.38
C PRO A 155 -7.25 2.03 8.83
N PHE A 156 -5.92 2.01 9.02
CA PHE A 156 -5.35 1.76 10.33
C PHE A 156 -5.72 2.84 11.38
N ASP A 157 -5.97 4.06 10.89
CA ASP A 157 -6.33 5.26 11.64
C ASP A 157 -7.83 5.61 11.53
N ALA A 158 -8.70 4.62 11.28
CA ALA A 158 -10.16 4.80 11.20
C ALA A 158 -10.74 5.55 12.42
N ASP A 159 -10.27 5.22 13.62
CA ASP A 159 -10.70 5.81 14.89
C ASP A 159 -10.23 7.28 15.06
N PHE A 160 -9.38 7.76 14.15
CA PHE A 160 -8.72 9.08 14.19
C PHE A 160 -9.01 9.89 12.93
N ASN A 161 -10.23 9.76 12.39
CA ASN A 161 -10.72 10.55 11.25
C ASN A 161 -9.85 10.46 9.98
N LEU A 162 -9.14 9.35 9.78
CA LEU A 162 -8.32 9.09 8.59
C LEU A 162 -7.21 10.11 8.32
N GLN A 163 -6.74 10.86 9.32
CA GLN A 163 -5.80 11.95 9.09
C GLN A 163 -4.57 11.48 8.32
N PHE A 164 -3.93 10.40 8.77
CA PHE A 164 -2.75 9.85 8.11
C PHE A 164 -3.10 9.24 6.76
N THR A 165 -4.14 8.42 6.69
CA THR A 165 -4.53 7.72 5.45
C THR A 165 -4.87 8.71 4.34
N MET A 166 -5.62 9.75 4.66
CA MET A 166 -5.93 10.85 3.73
C MET A 166 -4.67 11.58 3.29
N GLY A 167 -3.78 11.90 4.24
CA GLY A 167 -2.48 12.49 3.94
C GLY A 167 -1.68 11.62 2.97
N PHE A 168 -1.53 10.33 3.28
CA PHE A 168 -0.79 9.37 2.46
C PHE A 168 -1.30 9.29 1.03
N ILE A 169 -2.60 9.11 0.84
CA ILE A 169 -3.21 9.05 -0.50
C ILE A 169 -3.01 10.36 -1.25
N HIS A 170 -3.18 11.50 -0.57
CA HIS A 170 -3.00 12.82 -1.15
C HIS A 170 -1.56 13.08 -1.62
N GLY A 171 -0.59 12.78 -0.77
CA GLY A 171 0.83 12.94 -1.08
C GLY A 171 1.28 12.00 -2.20
N LEU A 172 0.82 10.76 -2.17
CA LEU A 172 1.07 9.76 -3.22
C LEU A 172 0.58 10.29 -4.58
N VAL A 173 -0.69 10.69 -4.66
CA VAL A 173 -1.29 11.19 -5.92
C VAL A 173 -0.62 12.46 -6.42
N ASN A 174 -0.43 13.47 -5.55
CA ASN A 174 0.20 14.73 -5.94
C ASN A 174 1.60 14.52 -6.53
N GLU A 175 2.39 13.63 -5.92
CA GLU A 175 3.75 13.35 -6.36
C GLU A 175 3.78 12.48 -7.63
N SER A 176 2.93 11.45 -7.73
CA SER A 176 2.85 10.59 -8.91
C SER A 176 2.40 11.37 -10.15
N PHE A 177 1.40 12.25 -10.02
CA PHE A 177 0.87 13.05 -11.14
C PHE A 177 1.53 14.42 -11.30
N LYS A 178 2.46 14.80 -10.40
CA LYS A 178 3.10 16.12 -10.36
C LYS A 178 2.08 17.27 -10.43
N GLY A 179 0.99 17.14 -9.68
CA GLY A 179 -0.16 18.04 -9.73
C GLY A 179 -0.68 18.40 -8.35
N LEU A 180 -1.42 19.51 -8.28
CA LEU A 180 -2.13 19.91 -7.07
C LEU A 180 -3.56 19.37 -7.13
N TYR A 181 -3.92 18.57 -6.14
CA TYR A 181 -5.27 18.05 -5.97
C TYR A 181 -5.85 18.54 -4.65
N SER A 182 -7.14 18.83 -4.66
CA SER A 182 -7.95 18.87 -3.44
C SER A 182 -8.33 17.44 -3.06
N ILE A 183 -8.57 17.16 -1.78
CA ILE A 183 -8.95 15.81 -1.33
C ILE A 183 -10.12 15.89 -0.35
N THR A 184 -11.14 15.08 -0.59
CA THR A 184 -12.31 14.91 0.27
C THR A 184 -12.62 13.43 0.43
N TYR A 185 -13.44 13.08 1.42
CA TYR A 185 -13.92 11.71 1.56
C TYR A 185 -15.37 11.66 2.04
N ARG A 186 -16.04 10.56 1.70
CA ARG A 186 -17.34 10.17 2.24
C ARG A 186 -17.25 8.77 2.80
N ARG A 187 -17.83 8.56 3.97
CA ARG A 187 -17.96 7.25 4.63
C ARG A 187 -19.33 6.64 4.32
N ASP A 188 -19.34 5.35 4.03
CA ASP A 188 -20.54 4.52 3.88
C ASP A 188 -20.28 3.16 4.57
N GLY A 189 -20.83 2.96 5.76
CA GLY A 189 -20.46 1.85 6.65
C GLY A 189 -18.96 1.86 6.96
N ASP A 190 -18.29 0.76 6.67
CA ASP A 190 -16.82 0.59 6.84
C ASP A 190 -16.03 0.92 5.57
N THR A 191 -16.72 1.42 4.54
CA THR A 191 -16.12 1.82 3.27
C THR A 191 -15.91 3.33 3.23
N TYR A 192 -14.76 3.74 2.75
CA TYR A 192 -14.39 5.14 2.58
C TYR A 192 -14.12 5.41 1.10
N ARG A 193 -14.90 6.31 0.53
CA ARG A 193 -14.70 6.81 -0.83
C ARG A 193 -13.97 8.14 -0.74
N ILE A 194 -12.73 8.15 -1.21
CA ILE A 194 -11.83 9.30 -1.22
C ILE A 194 -11.79 9.83 -2.65
N VAL A 195 -12.04 11.13 -2.80
CA VAL A 195 -12.06 11.80 -4.10
C VAL A 195 -10.98 12.88 -4.11
N LEU A 196 -10.13 12.84 -5.13
CA LEU A 196 -9.11 13.83 -5.41
C LEU A 196 -9.43 14.55 -6.71
N SER A 197 -9.64 15.86 -6.65
CA SER A 197 -9.99 16.68 -7.82
C SER A 197 -8.89 17.69 -8.08
N ARG A 198 -8.44 17.78 -9.33
CA ARG A 198 -7.35 18.68 -9.72
C ARG A 198 -7.75 20.14 -9.50
N VAL A 199 -6.83 20.95 -8.96
CA VAL A 199 -6.99 22.40 -8.73
C VAL A 199 -6.37 23.19 -9.87
#